data_AF-A0A6J5YT98-F1
#
_entry.id   AF-A0A6J5YT98-F1
#
_cell.length_a   1.000
_cell.length_b   1.000
_cell.length_c   1.000
_cell.angle_alpha   90.00
_cell.angle_beta   90.00
_cell.angle_gamma   90.00
#
_symmetry.space_group_name_H-M   'P 1'
#
loop_
_entity.id
_entity.type
_entity.pdbx_description
1 polymer ?
#
loop_
_entity_poly.entity_id
_entity_poly.type
_entity_poly.pdbx_seq_one_letter_code
_entity_poly.pdbx_strand_id
1 'polypeptide(L)'
;MRNKLISAALAAFALFLSIPQSVAADIPLLTWERGKEQNIVLGGYTDQGSWKLRLVNAANVPLELSRSTPNKDGYVVYSIILPNDLPVGAYRIETLSKTGKTNVVAGIQVVELAYFDILRVPVQLLILVSVLIFLLSTLSTLRIRRYEQMSYLQAKTELSLPPAIASFYRLRRNAVSGVQRSLFKHVIKKEGELFHKVSPALWSLFPIATFIFGAYIGIAAGSALGIPNIPVLLFLVAAILGIFDPYSGFTAAMGFSILQTMQGNISTVRAVGALMAIALAWVAPGLLASIYREMLTKENLPPRLSRILPLLISAVVAGAVFYSSELLLVSLLDRIGPLVNTRIDLPIIVGLTFLLKEQTQMMVERHALLTPSNLEVKTIRLTRIISPRALLILATFFAGIAYVWTESLWFAGLCSLLFAFPLLLLQVRFASPQIASLARVPRNILIESTLVTAMSSAIFLYIQNSPFDAIQKGKLILLGATIPLAIHAIYSSLSDIQEREMADLS
;
A
#
# COMPACT_ATOMS: atom_id res chain seq x y z
N MET A 1 -8.59 -58.26 66.04
CA MET A 1 -9.07 -58.38 64.65
C MET A 1 -10.00 -57.23 64.22
N ARG A 2 -10.88 -56.71 65.09
CA ARG A 2 -11.85 -55.64 64.78
C ARG A 2 -11.23 -54.33 64.21
N ASN A 3 -10.08 -53.90 64.73
CA ASN A 3 -9.44 -52.66 64.26
C ASN A 3 -8.88 -52.78 62.84
N LYS A 4 -8.40 -53.96 62.41
CA LYS A 4 -7.86 -54.16 61.05
C LYS A 4 -8.97 -54.14 59.98
N LEU A 5 -10.17 -54.62 60.33
CA LEU A 5 -11.34 -54.56 59.45
C LEU A 5 -11.87 -53.13 59.26
N ILE A 6 -11.86 -52.32 60.33
CA ILE A 6 -12.26 -50.91 60.27
C ILE A 6 -11.23 -50.09 59.46
N SER A 7 -9.93 -50.35 59.64
CA SER A 7 -8.88 -49.72 58.82
C SER A 7 -8.98 -50.11 57.34
N ALA A 8 -9.28 -51.38 57.03
CA ALA A 8 -9.48 -51.83 55.66
C ALA A 8 -10.73 -51.21 55.01
N ALA A 9 -11.83 -51.06 55.77
CA ALA A 9 -13.04 -50.40 55.31
C ALA A 9 -12.84 -48.89 55.08
N LEU A 10 -12.10 -48.21 55.96
CA LEU A 10 -11.74 -46.80 55.79
C LEU A 10 -10.77 -46.58 54.63
N ALA A 11 -9.82 -47.49 54.40
CA ALA A 11 -8.92 -47.45 53.25
C ALA A 11 -9.67 -47.69 51.93
N ALA A 12 -10.61 -48.63 51.90
CA ALA A 12 -11.47 -48.87 50.74
C ALA A 12 -12.40 -47.68 50.47
N PHE A 13 -12.97 -47.07 51.51
CA PHE A 13 -13.82 -45.87 51.38
C PHE A 13 -13.02 -44.64 50.92
N ALA A 14 -11.79 -44.46 51.41
CA ALA A 14 -10.87 -43.43 50.93
C ALA A 14 -10.46 -43.64 49.47
N LEU A 15 -10.26 -44.90 49.04
CA LEU A 15 -9.99 -45.26 47.64
C LEU A 15 -11.19 -44.97 46.72
N PHE A 16 -12.42 -45.19 47.20
CA PHE A 16 -13.66 -44.83 46.48
C PHE A 16 -13.92 -43.32 46.41
N LEU A 17 -13.49 -42.55 47.42
CA LEU A 17 -13.55 -41.08 47.40
C LEU A 17 -12.45 -40.44 46.54
N SER A 18 -11.38 -41.17 46.23
CA SER A 18 -10.28 -40.72 45.35
C SER A 18 -10.47 -41.10 43.88
N ILE A 19 -11.67 -41.52 43.46
CA ILE A 19 -11.98 -41.60 42.03
C ILE A 19 -11.86 -40.17 41.48
N PRO A 20 -10.93 -39.89 40.55
CA PRO A 20 -10.89 -38.59 39.92
C PRO A 20 -12.24 -38.37 39.25
N GLN A 21 -13.04 -37.45 39.79
CA GLN A 21 -14.17 -36.94 39.06
C GLN A 21 -13.60 -36.34 37.78
N SER A 22 -14.04 -36.86 36.63
CA SER A 22 -13.73 -36.27 35.35
C SER A 22 -14.29 -34.86 35.36
N VAL A 23 -13.44 -33.90 35.71
CA VAL A 23 -13.74 -32.47 35.60
C VAL A 23 -14.03 -32.26 34.11
N ALA A 24 -15.23 -31.78 33.79
CA ALA A 24 -15.53 -31.30 32.45
C ALA A 24 -14.40 -30.36 32.06
N ALA A 25 -13.69 -30.67 30.98
CA ALA A 25 -12.60 -29.81 30.51
C ALA A 25 -13.16 -28.39 30.39
N ASP A 26 -12.61 -27.44 31.14
CA ASP A 26 -13.02 -26.04 31.08
C ASP A 26 -12.89 -25.60 29.63
N ILE A 27 -14.04 -25.42 28.96
CA ILE A 27 -14.07 -25.03 27.56
C ILE A 27 -13.55 -23.59 27.52
N PRO A 28 -12.41 -23.32 26.86
CA PRO A 28 -11.82 -21.99 26.85
C PRO A 28 -12.77 -21.01 26.17
N LEU A 29 -12.92 -19.82 26.77
CA LEU A 29 -13.64 -18.70 26.18
C LEU A 29 -12.62 -17.74 25.53
N LEU A 30 -12.69 -17.63 24.21
CA LEU A 30 -11.83 -16.74 23.41
C LEU A 30 -12.61 -15.50 22.97
N THR A 31 -11.92 -14.38 22.79
CA THR A 31 -12.52 -13.15 22.21
C THR A 31 -11.95 -12.92 20.82
N TRP A 32 -12.81 -12.86 19.81
CA TRP A 32 -12.43 -12.65 18.42
C TRP A 32 -13.07 -11.38 17.85
N GLU A 33 -12.30 -10.66 17.05
CA GLU A 33 -12.76 -9.44 16.39
C GLU A 33 -13.13 -9.73 14.93
N ARG A 34 -14.27 -9.20 14.50
CA ARG A 34 -14.68 -9.23 13.09
C ARG A 34 -13.67 -8.54 12.17
N GLY A 35 -13.57 -8.97 10.91
CA GLY A 35 -12.70 -8.35 9.90
C GLY A 35 -11.21 -8.73 9.98
N LYS A 36 -10.82 -9.57 10.95
CA LYS A 36 -9.45 -10.10 11.10
C LYS A 36 -9.39 -11.59 10.82
N GLU A 37 -8.22 -12.05 10.41
CA GLU A 37 -7.86 -13.47 10.46
C GLU A 37 -7.73 -13.89 11.92
N GLN A 38 -8.50 -14.91 12.29
CA GLN A 38 -8.49 -15.52 13.62
C GLN A 38 -8.01 -16.96 13.49
N ASN A 39 -7.21 -17.40 14.45
CA ASN A 39 -6.56 -18.69 14.43
C ASN A 39 -6.89 -19.52 15.67
N ILE A 40 -6.96 -20.82 15.48
CA ILE A 40 -7.01 -21.80 16.56
C ILE A 40 -6.03 -22.93 16.26
N VAL A 41 -5.26 -23.30 17.28
CA VAL A 41 -4.32 -24.42 17.22
C VAL A 41 -4.83 -25.47 18.19
N LEU A 42 -5.03 -26.69 17.69
CA LEU A 42 -5.43 -27.82 18.52
C LEU A 42 -4.17 -28.56 18.99
N GLY A 43 -3.89 -28.51 20.28
CA GLY A 43 -2.81 -29.32 20.88
C GLY A 43 -3.18 -30.80 20.95
N GLY A 44 -2.21 -31.69 20.70
CA GLY A 44 -2.30 -33.13 20.99
C GLY A 44 -1.96 -34.06 19.81
N TYR A 45 -1.23 -35.14 20.10
CA TYR A 45 -0.86 -36.25 19.19
C TYR A 45 -2.05 -37.15 18.83
N THR A 46 -3.18 -36.57 18.44
CA THR A 46 -4.33 -37.33 17.94
C THR A 46 -4.36 -37.27 16.42
N ASP A 47 -4.98 -38.26 15.76
CA ASP A 47 -5.24 -38.37 14.32
C ASP A 47 -6.07 -37.19 13.74
N GLN A 48 -5.55 -35.97 13.87
CA GLN A 48 -6.14 -34.69 13.46
C GLN A 48 -6.18 -34.52 11.93
N GLY A 49 -5.73 -35.53 11.17
CA GLY A 49 -5.71 -35.52 9.70
C GLY A 49 -7.08 -35.36 9.04
N SER A 50 -8.18 -35.34 9.81
CA SER A 50 -9.53 -35.43 9.26
C SER A 50 -10.62 -34.59 9.92
N TRP A 51 -10.29 -33.76 10.91
CA TRP A 51 -11.30 -32.92 11.55
C TRP A 51 -11.53 -31.64 10.75
N LYS A 52 -12.79 -31.33 10.51
CA LYS A 52 -13.22 -30.00 10.04
C LYS A 52 -13.61 -29.17 11.25
N LEU A 53 -13.08 -27.96 11.35
CA LEU A 53 -13.49 -27.01 12.40
C LEU A 53 -14.52 -26.06 11.84
N ARG A 54 -15.53 -25.74 12.64
CA ARG A 54 -16.60 -24.82 12.29
C ARG A 54 -16.87 -23.86 13.43
N LEU A 55 -17.01 -22.58 13.11
CA LEU A 55 -17.55 -21.57 13.99
C LEU A 55 -19.07 -21.56 13.83
N VAL A 56 -19.81 -21.78 14.90
CA VAL A 56 -21.26 -21.97 14.87
C VAL A 56 -21.92 -20.96 15.81
N ASN A 57 -22.92 -20.23 15.30
CA ASN A 57 -23.74 -19.32 16.10
C ASN A 57 -24.91 -20.06 16.78
N ALA A 58 -25.68 -19.36 17.62
CA ALA A 58 -26.88 -19.92 18.24
C ALA A 58 -27.93 -20.42 17.23
N ALA A 59 -27.94 -19.89 15.99
CA ALA A 59 -28.82 -20.32 14.90
C ALA A 59 -28.27 -21.53 14.10
N ASN A 60 -27.17 -22.13 14.55
CA ASN A 60 -26.48 -23.26 13.89
C ASN A 60 -26.08 -23.02 12.43
N VAL A 61 -25.78 -21.78 12.03
CA VAL A 61 -25.18 -21.48 10.73
C VAL A 61 -23.66 -21.64 10.85
N PRO A 62 -23.05 -22.65 10.20
CA PRO A 62 -21.64 -22.93 10.36
C PRO A 62 -20.78 -22.10 9.39
N LEU A 63 -19.69 -21.55 9.91
CA LEU A 63 -18.58 -21.00 9.12
C LEU A 63 -17.40 -21.95 9.24
N GLU A 64 -16.94 -22.52 8.12
CA GLU A 64 -15.83 -23.48 8.13
C GLU A 64 -14.48 -22.78 8.26
N LEU A 65 -13.60 -23.33 9.10
CA LEU A 65 -12.21 -22.88 9.22
C LEU A 65 -11.34 -23.58 8.16
N SER A 66 -10.43 -22.82 7.56
CA SER A 66 -9.41 -23.31 6.64
C SER A 66 -8.28 -24.00 7.39
N ARG A 67 -7.85 -25.15 6.88
CA ARG A 67 -6.78 -25.96 7.47
C ARG A 67 -5.44 -25.66 6.78
N SER A 68 -4.39 -25.33 7.55
CA SER A 68 -3.04 -25.14 6.99
C SER A 68 -2.40 -26.45 6.54
N THR A 69 -1.28 -26.35 5.81
CA THR A 69 -0.37 -27.49 5.67
C THR A 69 0.22 -27.86 7.04
N PRO A 70 0.43 -29.15 7.34
CA PRO A 70 1.06 -29.56 8.59
C PRO A 70 2.53 -29.14 8.61
N ASN A 71 3.01 -28.71 9.78
CA ASN A 71 4.44 -28.45 9.99
C ASN A 71 5.23 -29.78 10.11
N LYS A 72 6.55 -29.70 10.30
CA LYS A 72 7.43 -30.88 10.41
C LYS A 72 7.03 -31.83 11.55
N ASP A 73 6.42 -31.29 12.61
CA ASP A 73 5.99 -32.05 13.79
C ASP A 73 4.50 -32.46 13.69
N GLY A 74 3.85 -32.21 12.55
CA GLY A 74 2.45 -32.56 12.30
C GLY A 74 1.42 -31.56 12.80
N TYR A 75 1.83 -30.42 13.38
CA TYR A 75 0.92 -29.38 13.84
C TYR A 75 0.26 -28.64 12.69
N VAL A 76 -1.01 -28.31 12.89
CA VAL A 76 -1.85 -27.62 11.92
C VAL A 76 -2.52 -26.44 12.59
N VAL A 77 -2.57 -25.33 11.86
CA VAL A 77 -3.31 -24.12 12.29
C VAL A 77 -4.61 -24.08 11.50
N TYR A 78 -5.72 -23.92 12.23
CA TYR A 78 -7.01 -23.65 11.61
C TYR A 78 -7.27 -22.14 11.67
N SER A 79 -7.59 -21.53 10.52
CA SER A 79 -7.82 -20.09 10.43
C SER A 79 -9.15 -19.76 9.76
N ILE A 80 -9.70 -18.61 10.12
CA ILE A 80 -10.90 -18.04 9.48
C ILE A 80 -10.77 -16.53 9.41
N ILE A 81 -11.14 -15.95 8.28
CA ILE A 81 -11.33 -14.51 8.15
C ILE A 81 -12.78 -14.22 8.53
N LEU A 82 -12.99 -13.54 9.65
CA LEU A 82 -14.34 -13.19 10.08
C LEU A 82 -14.91 -12.08 9.18
N PRO A 83 -16.10 -12.25 8.59
CA PRO A 83 -16.74 -11.19 7.80
C PRO A 83 -16.96 -9.91 8.63
N ASN A 84 -16.88 -8.75 7.97
CA ASN A 84 -17.09 -7.45 8.64
C ASN A 84 -18.53 -7.25 9.14
N ASP A 85 -19.49 -7.93 8.53
CA ASP A 85 -20.92 -7.90 8.81
C ASP A 85 -21.38 -9.07 9.70
N LEU A 86 -20.45 -9.90 10.18
CA LEU A 86 -20.77 -10.99 11.10
C LEU A 86 -21.42 -10.44 12.38
N PRO A 87 -22.58 -10.97 12.82
CA PRO A 87 -23.21 -10.56 14.07
C PRO A 87 -22.26 -10.75 15.25
N VAL A 88 -22.22 -9.75 16.14
CA VAL A 88 -21.50 -9.88 17.41
C VAL A 88 -22.28 -10.76 18.38
N GLY A 89 -21.58 -11.47 19.26
CA GLY A 89 -22.21 -12.34 20.24
C GLY A 89 -21.43 -13.61 20.51
N ALA A 90 -22.10 -14.56 21.18
CA ALA A 90 -21.52 -15.83 21.53
C ALA A 90 -21.62 -16.83 20.38
N TYR A 91 -20.49 -17.45 20.08
CA TYR A 91 -20.28 -18.51 19.11
C TYR A 91 -19.56 -19.68 19.79
N ARG A 92 -19.51 -20.82 19.11
CA ARG A 92 -18.73 -21.97 19.56
C ARG A 92 -17.95 -22.58 18.41
N ILE A 93 -16.77 -23.10 18.70
CA ILE A 93 -15.99 -23.90 17.78
C ILE A 93 -16.37 -25.36 17.95
N GLU A 94 -16.80 -25.98 16.86
CA GLU A 94 -17.10 -27.39 16.80
C GLU A 94 -16.08 -28.10 15.91
N THR A 95 -15.62 -29.27 16.36
CA THR A 95 -14.92 -30.22 15.51
C THR A 95 -15.91 -31.21 14.94
N LEU A 96 -15.87 -31.43 13.63
CA LEU A 96 -16.63 -32.45 12.94
C LEU A 96 -15.68 -33.60 12.59
N SER A 97 -15.93 -34.79 13.15
CA SER A 97 -15.20 -36.00 12.80
C SER A 97 -15.63 -36.55 11.43
N LYS A 98 -14.84 -37.44 10.83
CA LYS A 98 -15.24 -38.23 9.65
C LYS A 98 -16.54 -39.03 9.85
N THR A 99 -16.87 -39.36 11.09
CA THR A 99 -18.07 -40.11 11.47
C THR A 99 -19.28 -39.21 11.76
N GLY A 100 -19.15 -37.89 11.53
CA GLY A 100 -20.24 -36.92 11.71
C GLY A 100 -20.50 -36.51 13.16
N LYS A 101 -19.67 -36.96 14.12
CA LYS A 101 -19.79 -36.53 15.52
C LYS A 101 -19.25 -35.11 15.67
N THR A 102 -20.00 -34.27 16.37
CA THR A 102 -19.61 -32.91 16.71
C THR A 102 -19.17 -32.82 18.17
N ASN A 103 -18.02 -32.18 18.42
CA ASN A 103 -17.55 -31.86 19.76
C ASN A 103 -17.23 -30.37 19.86
N VAL A 104 -17.71 -29.73 20.92
CA VAL A 104 -17.40 -28.32 21.20
C VAL A 104 -16.00 -28.23 21.79
N VAL A 105 -15.16 -27.39 21.20
CA VAL A 105 -13.74 -27.26 21.59
C VAL A 105 -13.43 -25.92 22.25
N ALA A 106 -14.17 -24.87 21.91
CA ALA A 106 -14.01 -23.54 22.50
C ALA A 106 -15.32 -22.74 22.41
N GLY A 107 -15.55 -21.86 23.38
CA GLY A 107 -16.52 -20.77 23.27
C GLY A 107 -15.83 -19.54 22.68
N ILE A 108 -16.52 -18.79 21.82
CA ILE A 108 -15.97 -17.61 21.16
C ILE A 108 -16.93 -16.45 21.31
N GLN A 109 -16.48 -15.38 21.95
CA GLN A 109 -17.17 -14.10 21.93
C GLN A 109 -16.68 -13.29 20.72
N VAL A 110 -17.54 -13.15 19.72
CA VAL A 110 -17.29 -12.25 18.58
C VAL A 110 -17.66 -10.83 18.99
N VAL A 111 -16.71 -9.91 18.85
CA VAL A 111 -16.86 -8.50 19.16
C VAL A 111 -16.61 -7.64 17.91
N GLU A 112 -16.99 -6.37 18.00
CA GLU A 112 -16.64 -5.40 16.97
C GLU A 112 -15.12 -5.22 16.90
N LEU A 113 -14.63 -4.89 15.71
CA LEU A 113 -13.22 -4.58 15.49
C LEU A 113 -12.85 -3.35 16.33
N ALA A 114 -11.95 -3.49 17.30
CA ALA A 114 -11.56 -2.37 18.15
C ALA A 114 -10.44 -1.52 17.52
N TYR A 115 -9.44 -2.19 16.93
CA TYR A 115 -8.29 -1.56 16.28
C TYR A 115 -7.96 -2.25 14.96
N PHE A 116 -7.51 -1.48 13.97
CA PHE A 116 -7.12 -2.03 12.68
C PHE A 116 -5.63 -2.38 12.67
N ASP A 117 -5.32 -3.67 12.50
CA ASP A 117 -3.95 -4.19 12.40
C ASP A 117 -3.78 -4.87 11.05
N ILE A 118 -3.05 -4.22 10.13
CA ILE A 118 -2.90 -4.66 8.75
C ILE A 118 -2.27 -6.05 8.65
N LEU A 119 -1.45 -6.47 9.63
CA LEU A 119 -0.81 -7.79 9.61
C LEU A 119 -1.81 -8.92 9.82
N ARG A 120 -2.96 -8.62 10.45
CA ARG A 120 -4.06 -9.58 10.68
C ARG A 120 -5.16 -9.48 9.64
N VAL A 121 -5.02 -8.61 8.63
CA VAL A 121 -6.00 -8.43 7.55
C VAL A 121 -5.32 -8.71 6.20
N PRO A 122 -5.13 -9.99 5.87
CA PRO A 122 -4.14 -10.39 4.88
C PRO A 122 -4.45 -9.94 3.46
N VAL A 123 -5.73 -9.90 3.07
CA VAL A 123 -6.14 -9.43 1.73
C VAL A 123 -5.75 -7.97 1.51
N GLN A 124 -5.87 -7.15 2.53
CA GLN A 124 -5.53 -5.73 2.42
C GLN A 124 -4.02 -5.53 2.43
N LEU A 125 -3.30 -6.27 3.28
CA LEU A 125 -1.84 -6.30 3.22
C LEU A 125 -1.34 -6.69 1.82
N LEU A 126 -1.96 -7.69 1.19
CA LEU A 126 -1.67 -8.09 -0.18
C LEU A 126 -1.87 -6.92 -1.15
N ILE A 127 -3.01 -6.24 -1.11
CA ILE A 127 -3.28 -5.13 -2.02
C ILE A 127 -2.24 -4.01 -1.85
N LEU A 128 -1.96 -3.61 -0.61
CA LEU A 128 -0.99 -2.56 -0.30
C LEU A 128 0.39 -2.92 -0.83
N VAL A 129 0.88 -4.12 -0.49
CA VAL A 129 2.21 -4.59 -0.88
C VAL A 129 2.30 -4.83 -2.39
N SER A 130 1.26 -5.35 -3.03
CA SER A 130 1.21 -5.57 -4.48
C SER A 130 1.27 -4.25 -5.25
N VAL A 131 0.51 -3.22 -4.84
CA VAL A 131 0.61 -1.89 -5.47
C VAL A 131 2.01 -1.31 -5.29
N LEU A 132 2.60 -1.43 -4.10
CA LEU A 132 3.96 -0.95 -3.87
C LEU A 132 5.00 -1.67 -4.73
N ILE A 133 4.93 -3.01 -4.83
CA ILE A 133 5.82 -3.83 -5.66
C ILE A 133 5.65 -3.48 -7.14
N PHE A 134 4.41 -3.32 -7.60
CA PHE A 134 4.12 -2.89 -8.96
C PHE A 134 4.80 -1.55 -9.26
N LEU A 135 4.63 -0.55 -8.40
CA LEU A 135 5.26 0.76 -8.58
C LEU A 135 6.79 0.72 -8.53
N LEU A 136 7.38 0.00 -7.57
CA LEU A 136 8.84 -0.08 -7.42
C LEU A 136 9.50 -0.85 -8.56
N SER A 137 8.89 -1.94 -9.02
CA SER A 137 9.38 -2.69 -10.19
C SER A 137 9.28 -1.84 -11.45
N THR A 138 8.20 -1.10 -11.65
CA THR A 138 8.08 -0.12 -12.74
C THR A 138 9.18 0.93 -12.68
N LEU A 139 9.41 1.58 -11.53
CA LEU A 139 10.49 2.56 -11.40
C LEU A 139 11.86 1.94 -11.72
N SER A 140 12.08 0.68 -11.39
CA SER A 140 13.31 -0.05 -11.74
C SER A 140 13.45 -0.24 -13.26
N THR A 141 12.35 -0.43 -13.99
CA THR A 141 12.35 -0.54 -15.48
C THR A 141 12.55 0.79 -16.20
N LEU A 142 12.20 1.93 -15.58
CA LEU A 142 12.32 3.26 -16.22
C LEU A 142 13.76 3.68 -16.55
N ARG A 143 14.74 2.89 -16.14
CA ARG A 143 16.16 3.10 -16.46
C ARG A 143 16.50 2.90 -17.94
N ILE A 144 15.66 2.13 -18.65
CA ILE A 144 15.78 1.83 -20.08
C ILE A 144 15.87 3.12 -20.90
N ARG A 145 16.74 3.13 -21.92
CA ARG A 145 16.98 4.29 -22.80
C ARG A 145 15.71 4.82 -23.48
N ARG A 146 14.76 3.94 -23.82
CA ARG A 146 13.44 4.27 -24.40
C ARG A 146 12.67 5.30 -23.56
N TYR A 147 12.84 5.27 -22.24
CA TYR A 147 12.16 6.15 -21.29
C TYR A 147 12.98 7.37 -20.89
N GLU A 148 14.22 7.47 -21.36
CA GLU A 148 15.18 8.48 -20.92
C GLU A 148 14.79 9.91 -21.32
N GLN A 149 14.17 10.08 -22.49
CA GLN A 149 13.79 11.40 -22.98
C GLN A 149 12.30 11.67 -22.75
N MET A 150 11.98 12.75 -22.04
CA MET A 150 10.61 13.22 -21.82
C MET A 150 10.47 14.63 -22.38
N SER A 151 9.36 14.88 -23.06
CA SER A 151 9.11 16.15 -23.73
C SER A 151 7.67 16.62 -23.53
N TYR A 152 7.48 17.90 -23.27
CA TYR A 152 6.16 18.52 -23.22
C TYR A 152 6.17 19.93 -23.79
N LEU A 153 4.98 20.41 -24.13
CA LEU A 153 4.74 21.77 -24.59
C LEU A 153 4.62 22.69 -23.37
N GLN A 154 5.54 23.63 -23.24
CA GLN A 154 5.57 24.64 -22.19
C GLN A 154 5.14 26.01 -22.76
N ALA A 155 4.36 26.77 -22.03
CA ALA A 155 4.09 28.16 -22.38
C ALA A 155 5.28 29.09 -22.03
N LYS A 156 5.53 30.09 -22.88
CA LYS A 156 6.59 31.08 -22.68
C LYS A 156 6.43 31.81 -21.35
N THR A 157 7.57 32.12 -20.73
CA THR A 157 7.61 32.63 -19.35
C THR A 157 7.51 34.16 -19.25
N GLU A 158 7.57 34.88 -20.37
CA GLU A 158 7.48 36.35 -20.43
C GLU A 158 6.01 36.78 -20.36
N LEU A 159 5.57 37.12 -19.16
CA LEU A 159 4.18 37.50 -18.87
C LEU A 159 4.15 38.79 -18.06
N SER A 160 3.39 39.77 -18.52
CA SER A 160 3.02 40.95 -17.74
C SER A 160 1.89 40.55 -16.78
N LEU A 161 2.21 40.46 -15.48
CA LEU A 161 1.26 40.13 -14.42
C LEU A 161 1.18 41.27 -13.40
N PRO A 162 0.01 41.49 -12.77
CA PRO A 162 -0.12 42.43 -11.66
C PRO A 162 0.92 42.13 -10.55
N PRO A 163 1.49 43.15 -9.87
CA PRO A 163 2.61 42.96 -8.94
C PRO A 163 2.36 41.93 -7.82
N ALA A 164 1.14 41.86 -7.30
CA ALA A 164 0.74 40.89 -6.28
C ALA A 164 0.83 39.44 -6.82
N ILE A 165 0.26 39.18 -8.00
CA ILE A 165 0.25 37.87 -8.65
C ILE A 165 1.68 37.48 -9.10
N ALA A 166 2.45 38.45 -9.59
CA ALA A 166 3.84 38.24 -10.00
C ALA A 166 4.73 37.72 -8.85
N SER A 167 4.43 38.10 -7.61
CA SER A 167 5.18 37.62 -6.44
C SER A 167 4.91 36.13 -6.16
N PHE A 168 3.64 35.71 -6.21
CA PHE A 168 3.28 34.30 -6.08
C PHE A 168 3.74 33.44 -7.26
N TYR A 169 3.73 34.01 -8.47
CA TYR A 169 4.29 33.38 -9.65
C TYR A 169 5.78 33.09 -9.47
N ARG A 170 6.55 34.07 -8.99
CA ARG A 170 7.98 33.90 -8.66
C ARG A 170 8.19 32.88 -7.55
N LEU A 171 7.35 32.88 -6.51
CA LEU A 171 7.42 31.91 -5.42
C LEU A 171 7.32 30.47 -5.93
N ARG A 172 6.25 30.15 -6.68
CA ARG A 172 6.05 28.80 -7.26
C ARG A 172 7.20 28.44 -8.20
N ARG A 173 7.58 29.36 -9.11
CA ARG A 173 8.69 29.14 -10.05
C ARG A 173 10.00 28.80 -9.33
N ASN A 174 10.32 29.54 -8.28
CA ASN A 174 11.55 29.36 -7.50
C ASN A 174 11.52 28.09 -6.65
N ALA A 175 10.38 27.76 -6.04
CA ALA A 175 10.21 26.53 -5.27
C ALA A 175 10.45 25.29 -6.14
N VAL A 176 9.89 25.26 -7.36
CA VAL A 176 10.09 24.13 -8.28
C VAL A 176 11.48 24.18 -8.94
N SER A 177 12.06 25.36 -9.17
CA SER A 177 13.41 25.47 -9.77
C SER A 177 14.50 24.96 -8.82
N GLY A 178 14.36 25.17 -7.51
CA GLY A 178 15.34 24.76 -6.48
C GLY A 178 15.47 23.24 -6.28
N VAL A 179 14.50 22.44 -6.71
CA VAL A 179 14.56 20.97 -6.62
C VAL A 179 15.63 20.43 -7.58
N GLN A 180 16.38 19.38 -7.23
CA GLN A 180 17.32 18.76 -8.18
C GLN A 180 16.62 18.22 -9.43
N ARG A 181 17.34 18.11 -10.56
CA ARG A 181 16.78 17.50 -11.77
C ARG A 181 16.42 16.04 -11.48
N SER A 182 15.14 15.70 -11.63
CA SER A 182 14.58 14.37 -11.40
C SER A 182 13.33 14.17 -12.26
N LEU A 183 12.89 12.91 -12.38
CA LEU A 183 11.62 12.56 -13.03
C LEU A 183 10.44 13.29 -12.39
N PHE A 184 10.33 13.19 -11.06
CA PHE A 184 9.26 13.82 -10.29
C PHE A 184 9.21 15.35 -10.50
N LYS A 185 10.36 16.03 -10.52
CA LYS A 185 10.42 17.48 -10.81
C LYS A 185 9.90 17.79 -12.21
N HIS A 186 10.25 16.98 -13.19
CA HIS A 186 9.81 17.17 -14.58
C HIS A 186 8.29 17.03 -14.69
N VAL A 187 7.74 15.96 -14.11
CA VAL A 187 6.30 15.69 -14.10
C VAL A 187 5.57 16.82 -13.38
N ILE A 188 6.01 17.24 -12.19
CA ILE A 188 5.40 18.37 -11.47
C ILE A 188 5.33 19.65 -12.34
N LYS A 189 6.38 19.94 -13.12
CA LYS A 189 6.35 21.08 -14.04
C LYS A 189 5.36 20.88 -15.18
N LYS A 190 5.40 19.72 -15.84
CA LYS A 190 4.51 19.35 -16.95
C LYS A 190 3.05 19.42 -16.54
N GLU A 191 2.69 18.82 -15.40
CA GLU A 191 1.32 18.79 -14.89
C GLU A 191 0.80 20.20 -14.55
N GLY A 192 1.68 21.06 -14.04
CA GLY A 192 1.35 22.47 -13.81
C GLY A 192 1.04 23.26 -15.10
N GLU A 193 1.50 22.83 -16.27
CA GLU A 193 1.26 23.56 -17.52
C GLU A 193 -0.23 23.63 -17.89
N LEU A 194 -1.06 22.69 -17.41
CA LEU A 194 -2.51 22.75 -17.61
C LEU A 194 -3.07 24.08 -17.11
N PHE A 195 -2.82 24.41 -15.84
CA PHE A 195 -3.29 25.66 -15.27
C PHE A 195 -2.55 26.86 -15.82
N HIS A 196 -1.26 26.75 -16.15
CA HIS A 196 -0.52 27.88 -16.72
C HIS A 196 -1.08 28.31 -18.07
N LYS A 197 -1.39 27.35 -18.97
CA LYS A 197 -2.00 27.60 -20.28
C LYS A 197 -3.42 28.15 -20.18
N VAL A 198 -4.18 27.73 -19.18
CA VAL A 198 -5.52 28.29 -18.90
C VAL A 198 -5.42 29.71 -18.36
N SER A 199 -4.58 29.92 -17.34
CA SER A 199 -4.32 31.23 -16.75
C SER A 199 -3.06 31.20 -15.87
N PRO A 200 -2.04 32.02 -16.16
CA PRO A 200 -0.85 32.13 -15.31
C PRO A 200 -1.17 32.60 -13.88
N ALA A 201 -2.24 33.37 -13.70
CA ALA A 201 -2.73 33.76 -12.38
C ALA A 201 -3.25 32.55 -11.61
N LEU A 202 -4.08 31.71 -12.23
CA LEU A 202 -4.57 30.46 -11.64
C LEU A 202 -3.40 29.56 -11.24
N TRP A 203 -2.43 29.36 -12.14
CA TRP A 203 -1.22 28.58 -11.85
C TRP A 203 -0.44 29.10 -10.62
N SER A 204 -0.33 30.42 -10.45
CA SER A 204 0.40 31.00 -9.32
C SER A 204 -0.36 30.94 -7.99
N LEU A 205 -1.69 31.13 -8.01
CA LEU A 205 -2.52 31.26 -6.82
C LEU A 205 -3.05 29.92 -6.31
N PHE A 206 -3.22 28.94 -7.19
CA PHE A 206 -3.81 27.64 -6.85
C PHE A 206 -3.06 26.93 -5.70
N PRO A 207 -1.72 26.87 -5.66
CA PRO A 207 -1.00 26.26 -4.53
C PRO A 207 -1.25 26.96 -3.18
N ILE A 208 -1.53 28.26 -3.19
CA ILE A 208 -1.79 29.03 -1.97
C ILE A 208 -3.20 28.74 -1.48
N ALA A 209 -4.16 28.72 -2.40
CA ALA A 209 -5.53 28.31 -2.10
C ALA A 209 -5.56 26.88 -1.53
N THR A 210 -4.81 25.95 -2.13
CA THR A 210 -4.71 24.57 -1.62
C THR A 210 -3.95 24.46 -0.31
N PHE A 211 -2.94 25.31 -0.05
CA PHE A 211 -2.30 25.40 1.27
C PHE A 211 -3.30 25.81 2.35
N ILE A 212 -4.08 26.88 2.10
CA ILE A 212 -5.12 27.35 3.03
C ILE A 212 -6.20 26.28 3.21
N PHE A 213 -6.62 25.63 2.12
CA PHE A 213 -7.56 24.52 2.19
C PHE A 213 -7.01 23.36 3.03
N GLY A 214 -5.76 22.96 2.85
CA GLY A 214 -5.10 21.95 3.66
C GLY A 214 -5.02 22.33 5.14
N ALA A 215 -4.70 23.59 5.44
CA ALA A 215 -4.73 24.12 6.80
C ALA A 215 -6.15 24.06 7.41
N TYR A 216 -7.17 24.43 6.63
CA TYR A 216 -8.58 24.29 7.03
C TYR A 216 -8.95 22.82 7.30
N ILE A 217 -8.55 21.88 6.44
CA ILE A 217 -8.69 20.46 6.72
C ILE A 217 -8.00 20.12 8.03
N GLY A 218 -6.84 20.69 8.32
CA GLY A 218 -6.13 20.49 9.59
C GLY A 218 -6.90 20.98 10.81
N ILE A 219 -7.74 22.00 10.68
CA ILE A 219 -8.62 22.50 11.76
C ILE A 219 -9.89 21.66 11.86
N ALA A 220 -10.51 21.35 10.72
CA ALA A 220 -11.73 20.55 10.64
C ALA A 220 -11.51 19.08 11.03
N ALA A 221 -10.32 18.57 10.73
CA ALA A 221 -9.86 17.27 11.18
C ALA A 221 -9.49 17.38 12.66
N GLY A 222 -10.47 17.16 13.53
CA GLY A 222 -10.19 16.93 14.94
C GLY A 222 -9.16 15.80 15.09
N SER A 223 -8.49 15.75 16.24
CA SER A 223 -7.52 14.70 16.54
C SER A 223 -8.00 13.84 17.70
N ALA A 224 -7.61 12.58 17.69
CA ALA A 224 -7.56 11.78 18.91
C ALA A 224 -6.29 10.96 18.90
N LEU A 225 -5.60 10.90 20.03
CA LEU A 225 -4.31 10.21 20.17
C LEU A 225 -3.24 10.68 19.17
N GLY A 226 -3.32 11.94 18.74
CA GLY A 226 -2.38 12.53 17.78
C GLY A 226 -2.61 12.15 16.31
N ILE A 227 -3.75 11.54 16.00
CA ILE A 227 -4.08 11.06 14.67
C ILE A 227 -5.26 11.86 14.08
N PRO A 228 -5.14 12.45 12.88
CA PRO A 228 -6.19 13.30 12.31
C PRO A 228 -7.42 12.48 11.85
N ASN A 229 -8.63 12.92 12.22
CA ASN A 229 -9.89 12.37 11.72
C ASN A 229 -10.46 13.25 10.60
N ILE A 230 -10.00 13.04 9.37
CA ILE A 230 -10.37 13.87 8.23
C ILE A 230 -11.74 13.47 7.68
N PRO A 231 -12.68 14.41 7.47
CA PRO A 231 -13.91 14.14 6.73
C PRO A 231 -13.62 13.60 5.32
N VAL A 232 -14.25 12.47 4.95
CA VAL A 232 -14.00 11.76 3.68
C VAL A 232 -14.11 12.67 2.46
N LEU A 233 -15.10 13.56 2.44
CA LEU A 233 -15.29 14.50 1.34
C LEU A 233 -14.09 15.45 1.19
N LEU A 234 -13.59 16.01 2.30
CA LEU A 234 -12.43 16.90 2.27
C LEU A 234 -11.16 16.18 1.83
N PHE A 235 -10.99 14.93 2.29
CA PHE A 235 -9.88 14.07 1.88
C PHE A 235 -9.91 13.78 0.37
N LEU A 236 -11.08 13.45 -0.18
CA LEU A 236 -11.26 13.18 -1.60
C LEU A 236 -11.04 14.46 -2.44
N VAL A 237 -11.59 15.60 -2.01
CA VAL A 237 -11.40 16.88 -2.72
C VAL A 237 -9.92 17.24 -2.80
N ALA A 238 -9.16 17.08 -1.72
CA ALA A 238 -7.72 17.34 -1.74
C ALA A 238 -6.97 16.42 -2.74
N ALA A 239 -7.35 15.15 -2.84
CA ALA A 239 -6.80 14.23 -3.83
C ALA A 239 -7.15 14.62 -5.27
N ILE A 240 -8.40 15.04 -5.52
CA ILE A 240 -8.84 15.56 -6.83
C ILE A 240 -8.01 16.78 -7.23
N LEU A 241 -7.80 17.73 -6.32
CA LEU A 241 -6.97 18.92 -6.58
C LEU A 241 -5.53 18.53 -6.93
N GLY A 242 -4.97 17.52 -6.24
CA GLY A 242 -3.65 16.99 -6.53
C GLY A 242 -3.53 16.20 -7.84
N ILE A 243 -4.62 15.63 -8.36
CA ILE A 243 -4.65 15.04 -9.70
C ILE A 243 -4.48 16.11 -10.78
N PHE A 244 -5.14 17.26 -10.62
CA PHE A 244 -5.03 18.37 -11.57
C PHE A 244 -3.69 19.10 -11.47
N ASP A 245 -3.15 19.26 -10.25
CA ASP A 245 -1.83 19.85 -10.03
C ASP A 245 -1.15 19.22 -8.81
N PRO A 246 -0.21 18.27 -9.02
CA PRO A 246 0.47 17.58 -7.92
C PRO A 246 1.23 18.53 -6.98
N TYR A 247 1.70 19.68 -7.47
CA TYR A 247 2.33 20.68 -6.61
C TYR A 247 1.32 21.29 -5.63
N SER A 248 0.09 21.51 -6.09
CA SER A 248 -0.98 22.03 -5.24
C SER A 248 -1.46 20.98 -4.23
N GLY A 249 -1.54 19.70 -4.62
CA GLY A 249 -1.72 18.60 -3.68
C GLY A 249 -0.64 18.56 -2.58
N PHE A 250 0.63 18.82 -2.95
CA PHE A 250 1.74 18.89 -2.00
C PHE A 250 1.59 20.07 -1.04
N THR A 251 1.21 21.26 -1.54
CA THR A 251 0.97 22.42 -0.67
C THR A 251 -0.23 22.23 0.27
N ALA A 252 -1.28 21.51 -0.16
CA ALA A 252 -2.37 21.11 0.74
C ALA A 252 -1.85 20.21 1.87
N ALA A 253 -1.04 19.20 1.53
CA ALA A 253 -0.43 18.31 2.52
C ALA A 253 0.48 19.08 3.49
N MET A 254 1.23 20.08 3.01
CA MET A 254 2.03 20.97 3.86
C MET A 254 1.16 21.80 4.81
N GLY A 255 0.15 22.49 4.29
CA GLY A 255 -0.75 23.31 5.11
C GLY A 255 -1.42 22.47 6.21
N PHE A 256 -1.90 21.28 5.83
CA PHE A 256 -2.44 20.31 6.76
C PHE A 256 -1.43 19.88 7.84
N SER A 257 -0.23 19.48 7.41
CA SER A 257 0.82 18.99 8.31
C SER A 257 1.29 20.05 9.31
N ILE A 258 1.45 21.30 8.86
CA ILE A 258 1.83 22.42 9.73
C ILE A 258 0.76 22.64 10.80
N LEU A 259 -0.51 22.70 10.41
CA LEU A 259 -1.60 22.92 11.37
C LEU A 259 -1.73 21.78 12.37
N GLN A 260 -1.63 20.53 11.93
CA GLN A 260 -1.65 19.37 12.82
C GLN A 260 -0.46 19.35 13.79
N THR A 261 0.72 19.81 13.33
CA THR A 261 1.90 19.96 14.19
C THR A 261 1.71 21.08 15.21
N MET A 262 1.20 22.24 14.80
CA MET A 262 0.92 23.39 15.68
C MET A 262 -0.12 23.07 16.75
N GLN A 263 -1.08 22.20 16.45
CA GLN A 263 -2.07 21.73 17.43
C GLN A 263 -1.50 20.69 18.41
N GLY A 264 -0.24 20.27 18.26
CA GLY A 264 0.39 19.27 19.12
C GLY A 264 -0.05 17.83 18.85
N ASN A 265 -0.71 17.58 17.71
CA ASN A 265 -1.21 16.25 17.37
C ASN A 265 -0.06 15.32 16.93
N ILE A 266 1.06 15.86 16.45
CA ILE A 266 2.16 15.05 15.93
C ILE A 266 3.20 14.81 17.01
N SER A 267 3.09 13.67 17.70
CA SER A 267 3.97 13.31 18.81
C SER A 267 4.60 11.91 18.70
N THR A 268 4.20 11.11 17.72
CA THR A 268 4.64 9.72 17.56
C THR A 268 5.10 9.42 16.12
N VAL A 269 5.91 8.38 15.95
CA VAL A 269 6.32 7.87 14.62
C VAL A 269 5.09 7.49 13.79
N ARG A 270 4.06 6.95 14.43
CA ARG A 270 2.75 6.64 13.83
C ARG A 270 2.07 7.88 13.26
N ALA A 271 2.01 8.98 14.02
CA ALA A 271 1.44 10.24 13.56
C ALA A 271 2.20 10.84 12.37
N VAL A 272 3.54 10.78 12.39
CA VAL A 272 4.38 11.19 11.25
C VAL A 272 4.11 10.33 10.02
N GLY A 273 4.02 9.00 10.19
CA GLY A 273 3.66 8.07 9.12
C GLY A 273 2.29 8.37 8.52
N ALA A 274 1.31 8.70 9.36
CA ALA A 274 -0.05 9.07 8.92
C ALA A 274 -0.05 10.36 8.09
N LEU A 275 0.72 11.40 8.50
CA LEU A 275 0.88 12.62 7.70
C LEU A 275 1.48 12.32 6.32
N MET A 276 2.49 11.44 6.26
CA MET A 276 3.09 11.04 5.00
C MET A 276 2.13 10.24 4.13
N ALA A 277 1.32 9.34 4.72
CA ALA A 277 0.28 8.60 3.98
C ALA A 277 -0.79 9.53 3.38
N ILE A 278 -1.20 10.58 4.13
CA ILE A 278 -2.10 11.64 3.63
C ILE A 278 -1.44 12.40 2.46
N ALA A 279 -0.18 12.79 2.61
CA ALA A 279 0.56 13.47 1.55
C ALA A 279 0.68 12.58 0.29
N LEU A 280 0.91 11.28 0.45
CA LEU A 280 0.92 10.31 -0.64
C LEU A 280 -0.45 10.25 -1.32
N ALA A 281 -1.54 10.14 -0.56
CA ALA A 281 -2.90 10.10 -1.12
C ALA A 281 -3.25 11.36 -1.92
N TRP A 282 -2.72 12.53 -1.55
CA TRP A 282 -3.01 13.79 -2.24
C TRP A 282 -2.06 14.10 -3.40
N VAL A 283 -0.84 13.54 -3.43
CA VAL A 283 0.17 13.90 -4.45
C VAL A 283 0.43 12.75 -5.42
N ALA A 284 0.55 11.52 -4.91
CA ALA A 284 1.03 10.39 -5.68
C ALA A 284 0.08 9.92 -6.79
N PRO A 285 -1.27 9.90 -6.63
CA PRO A 285 -2.17 9.42 -7.68
C PRO A 285 -1.99 10.12 -9.02
N GLY A 286 -2.06 11.46 -9.03
CA GLY A 286 -1.89 12.25 -10.24
C GLY A 286 -0.49 12.12 -10.82
N LEU A 287 0.53 12.23 -9.96
CA LEU A 287 1.93 12.19 -10.40
C LEU A 287 2.30 10.84 -11.02
N LEU A 288 2.01 9.73 -10.33
CA LEU A 288 2.35 8.40 -10.80
C LEU A 288 1.54 8.02 -12.04
N ALA A 289 0.24 8.31 -12.06
CA ALA A 289 -0.60 8.08 -13.24
C ALA A 289 -0.07 8.84 -14.47
N SER A 290 0.35 10.10 -14.32
CA SER A 290 0.96 10.87 -15.41
C SER A 290 2.29 10.28 -15.90
N ILE A 291 3.11 9.72 -15.01
CA ILE A 291 4.32 8.97 -15.42
C ILE A 291 3.91 7.78 -16.27
N TYR A 292 2.97 6.95 -15.80
CA TYR A 292 2.50 5.78 -16.56
C TYR A 292 1.93 6.18 -17.92
N ARG A 293 1.13 7.25 -17.96
CA ARG A 293 0.55 7.75 -19.21
C ARG A 293 1.63 8.04 -20.23
N GLU A 294 2.69 8.72 -19.82
CA GLU A 294 3.80 9.06 -20.71
C GLU A 294 4.62 7.83 -21.11
N MET A 295 4.91 6.92 -20.19
CA MET A 295 5.76 5.75 -20.47
C MET A 295 5.06 4.76 -21.39
N LEU A 296 3.77 4.53 -21.17
CA LEU A 296 2.97 3.61 -21.98
C LEU A 296 2.73 4.12 -23.40
N THR A 297 2.79 5.44 -23.64
CA THR A 297 2.74 5.96 -25.02
C THR A 297 3.99 5.66 -25.83
N LYS A 298 5.10 5.30 -25.18
CA LYS A 298 6.37 4.90 -25.81
C LYS A 298 6.49 3.40 -26.00
N GLU A 299 5.51 2.63 -25.57
CA GLU A 299 5.47 1.19 -25.78
C GLU A 299 5.03 0.86 -27.22
N ASN A 300 5.60 -0.20 -27.77
CA ASN A 300 5.27 -0.70 -29.10
C ASN A 300 3.92 -1.43 -29.08
N LEU A 301 2.83 -0.68 -28.95
CA LEU A 301 1.46 -1.19 -28.93
C LEU A 301 0.79 -1.06 -30.30
N PRO A 302 -0.14 -1.97 -30.66
CA PRO A 302 -0.97 -1.81 -31.84
C PRO A 302 -1.68 -0.44 -31.89
N PRO A 303 -1.89 0.18 -33.08
CA PRO A 303 -2.37 1.56 -33.20
C PRO A 303 -3.71 1.84 -32.50
N ARG A 304 -4.60 0.83 -32.41
CA ARG A 304 -5.87 0.95 -31.69
C ARG A 304 -5.67 1.00 -30.17
N LEU A 305 -4.70 0.26 -29.65
CA LEU A 305 -4.41 0.16 -28.21
C LEU A 305 -3.54 1.32 -27.72
N SER A 306 -2.66 1.86 -28.56
CA SER A 306 -1.72 2.93 -28.18
C SER A 306 -2.41 4.23 -27.72
N ARG A 307 -3.67 4.46 -28.12
CA ARG A 307 -4.45 5.64 -27.65
C ARG A 307 -5.19 5.37 -26.34
N ILE A 308 -5.84 4.22 -26.23
CA ILE A 308 -6.78 3.88 -25.16
C ILE A 308 -6.06 3.29 -23.94
N LEU A 309 -5.16 2.36 -24.17
CA LEU A 309 -4.54 1.57 -23.09
C LEU A 309 -3.72 2.44 -22.12
N PRO A 310 -2.88 3.40 -22.57
CA PRO A 310 -2.16 4.26 -21.65
C PRO A 310 -3.08 5.14 -20.80
N LEU A 311 -4.28 5.49 -21.31
CA LEU A 311 -5.24 6.31 -20.59
C LEU A 311 -5.93 5.48 -19.47
N LEU A 312 -6.46 4.31 -19.84
CA LEU A 312 -7.16 3.43 -18.90
C LEU A 312 -6.24 2.91 -17.79
N ILE A 313 -5.03 2.44 -18.15
CA ILE A 313 -4.09 1.92 -17.16
C ILE A 313 -3.65 3.03 -16.20
N SER A 314 -3.40 4.23 -16.69
CA SER A 314 -2.99 5.34 -15.82
C SER A 314 -4.11 5.75 -14.85
N ALA A 315 -5.37 5.72 -15.28
CA ALA A 315 -6.51 5.93 -14.39
C ALA A 315 -6.64 4.83 -13.32
N VAL A 316 -6.42 3.57 -13.69
CA VAL A 316 -6.37 2.45 -12.73
C VAL A 316 -5.22 2.64 -11.74
N VAL A 317 -4.04 3.07 -12.21
CA VAL A 317 -2.90 3.39 -11.35
C VAL A 317 -3.24 4.53 -10.39
N ALA A 318 -3.91 5.59 -10.84
CA ALA A 318 -4.34 6.69 -9.96
C ALA A 318 -5.23 6.17 -8.82
N GLY A 319 -6.27 5.38 -9.15
CA GLY A 319 -7.17 4.79 -8.17
C GLY A 319 -6.45 3.83 -7.22
N ALA A 320 -5.60 2.94 -7.74
CA ALA A 320 -4.85 1.97 -6.95
C ALA A 320 -3.86 2.62 -5.98
N VAL A 321 -3.16 3.68 -6.42
CA VAL A 321 -2.24 4.47 -5.58
C VAL A 321 -3.01 5.18 -4.47
N PHE A 322 -4.16 5.77 -4.79
CA PHE A 322 -5.01 6.42 -3.79
C PHE A 322 -5.52 5.42 -2.76
N TYR A 323 -6.08 4.29 -3.22
CA TYR A 323 -6.56 3.22 -2.35
C TYR A 323 -5.46 2.66 -1.44
N SER A 324 -4.26 2.43 -1.99
CA SER A 324 -3.12 1.96 -1.21
C SER A 324 -2.66 3.00 -0.17
N SER A 325 -2.71 4.29 -0.52
CA SER A 325 -2.38 5.38 0.42
C SER A 325 -3.42 5.56 1.52
N GLU A 326 -4.71 5.40 1.20
CA GLU A 326 -5.80 5.37 2.18
C GLU A 326 -5.67 4.16 3.11
N LEU A 327 -5.42 2.97 2.56
CA LEU A 327 -5.22 1.77 3.35
C LEU A 327 -3.98 1.87 4.25
N LEU A 328 -2.90 2.47 3.75
CA LEU A 328 -1.72 2.78 4.54
C LEU A 328 -2.07 3.76 5.67
N LEU A 329 -2.83 4.82 5.39
CA LEU A 329 -3.30 5.74 6.42
C LEU A 329 -4.10 4.99 7.50
N VAL A 330 -5.10 4.20 7.10
CA VAL A 330 -5.94 3.40 8.02
C VAL A 330 -5.10 2.41 8.84
N SER A 331 -4.08 1.79 8.26
CA SER A 331 -3.13 0.91 8.97
C SER A 331 -2.34 1.59 10.09
N LEU A 332 -2.27 2.92 10.06
CA LEU A 332 -1.59 3.73 11.04
C LEU A 332 -2.57 4.35 12.05
N LEU A 333 -3.89 4.30 11.79
CA LEU A 333 -4.90 4.75 12.74
C LEU A 333 -5.11 3.66 13.80
N ASP A 334 -4.96 3.97 15.09
CA ASP A 334 -5.22 3.03 16.20
C ASP A 334 -6.71 2.69 16.41
N ARG A 335 -7.59 3.13 15.49
CA ARG A 335 -9.04 2.96 15.56
C ARG A 335 -9.66 2.88 14.18
N ILE A 336 -10.89 2.39 14.12
CA ILE A 336 -11.73 2.49 12.92
C ILE A 336 -12.05 3.96 12.67
N GLY A 337 -11.48 4.54 11.60
CA GLY A 337 -11.83 5.88 11.11
C GLY A 337 -12.96 5.82 10.07
N PRO A 338 -13.60 6.95 9.71
CA PRO A 338 -14.65 7.00 8.69
C PRO A 338 -14.20 6.53 7.30
N LEU A 339 -12.89 6.43 7.06
CA LEU A 339 -12.24 5.90 5.85
C LEU A 339 -12.21 4.35 5.81
N VAL A 340 -13.19 3.67 6.42
CA VAL A 340 -13.23 2.20 6.48
C VAL A 340 -13.27 1.60 5.06
N ASN A 341 -12.18 0.93 4.70
CA ASN A 341 -11.98 -0.45 4.19
C ASN A 341 -12.98 -1.16 3.24
N THR A 342 -14.11 -0.54 2.88
CA THR A 342 -15.12 -1.10 1.97
C THR A 342 -15.50 -0.13 0.84
N ARG A 343 -14.97 1.09 0.87
CA ARG A 343 -15.27 2.16 -0.08
C ARG A 343 -14.39 2.11 -1.33
N ILE A 344 -14.72 1.19 -2.22
CA ILE A 344 -14.10 1.10 -3.56
C ILE A 344 -14.55 2.27 -4.46
N ASP A 345 -15.63 2.96 -4.10
CA ASP A 345 -16.15 4.15 -4.79
C ASP A 345 -15.14 5.31 -4.83
N LEU A 346 -14.39 5.58 -3.75
CA LEU A 346 -13.43 6.70 -3.73
C LEU A 346 -12.26 6.51 -4.71
N PRO A 347 -11.56 5.36 -4.74
CA PRO A 347 -10.56 5.05 -5.76
C PRO A 347 -11.10 5.16 -7.20
N ILE A 348 -12.35 4.73 -7.44
CA ILE A 348 -12.99 4.85 -8.76
C ILE A 348 -13.15 6.32 -9.13
N ILE A 349 -13.64 7.16 -8.22
CA ILE A 349 -13.80 8.60 -8.46
C ILE A 349 -12.44 9.24 -8.79
N VAL A 350 -11.38 8.88 -8.07
CA VAL A 350 -10.01 9.36 -8.32
C VAL A 350 -9.54 8.93 -9.71
N GLY A 351 -9.75 7.67 -10.10
CA GLY A 351 -9.42 7.19 -11.45
C GLY A 351 -10.19 7.92 -12.56
N LEU A 352 -11.51 8.11 -12.38
CA LEU A 352 -12.34 8.86 -13.32
C LEU A 352 -11.93 10.34 -13.40
N THR A 353 -11.54 10.93 -12.28
CA THR A 353 -11.01 12.31 -12.23
C THR A 353 -9.73 12.43 -13.05
N PHE A 354 -8.84 11.43 -13.00
CA PHE A 354 -7.64 11.42 -13.84
C PHE A 354 -8.01 11.38 -15.34
N LEU A 355 -9.01 10.57 -15.73
CA LEU A 355 -9.51 10.56 -17.11
C LEU A 355 -10.05 11.93 -17.53
N LEU A 356 -10.84 12.57 -16.67
CA LEU A 356 -11.38 13.91 -16.91
C LEU A 356 -10.25 14.92 -17.10
N LYS A 357 -9.26 14.89 -16.21
CA LYS A 357 -8.08 15.74 -16.26
C LYS A 357 -7.32 15.57 -17.59
N GLU A 358 -7.07 14.34 -18.05
CA GLU A 358 -6.42 14.09 -19.34
C GLU A 358 -7.23 14.62 -20.53
N GLN A 359 -8.56 14.50 -20.50
CA GLN A 359 -9.43 15.09 -21.53
C GLN A 359 -9.33 16.62 -21.54
N THR A 360 -9.37 17.26 -20.38
CA THR A 360 -9.21 18.72 -20.27
C THR A 360 -7.85 19.17 -20.78
N GLN A 361 -6.79 18.42 -20.48
CA GLN A 361 -5.44 18.73 -20.95
C GLN A 361 -5.33 18.64 -22.46
N MET A 362 -5.89 17.59 -23.09
CA MET A 362 -5.91 17.49 -24.55
C MET A 362 -6.69 18.63 -25.20
N MET A 363 -7.81 19.07 -24.62
CA MET A 363 -8.57 20.21 -25.12
C MET A 363 -7.77 21.51 -25.06
N VAL A 364 -7.12 21.79 -23.93
CA VAL A 364 -6.28 22.97 -23.73
C VAL A 364 -5.05 22.95 -24.65
N GLU A 365 -4.40 21.81 -24.81
CA GLU A 365 -3.24 21.65 -25.70
C GLU A 365 -3.61 21.87 -27.16
N ARG A 366 -4.75 21.35 -27.63
CA ARG A 366 -5.24 21.61 -29.00
C ARG A 366 -5.48 23.10 -29.22
N HIS A 367 -6.13 23.77 -28.27
CA HIS A 367 -6.38 25.20 -28.38
C HIS A 367 -5.08 26.03 -28.39
N ALA A 368 -4.13 25.67 -27.52
CA ALA A 368 -2.84 26.33 -27.43
C ALA A 368 -2.00 26.14 -28.72
N LEU A 369 -2.05 24.97 -29.36
CA LEU A 369 -1.37 24.72 -30.65
C LEU A 369 -1.90 25.57 -31.80
N LEU A 370 -3.18 25.98 -31.74
CA LEU A 370 -3.78 26.88 -32.72
C LEU A 370 -3.36 28.35 -32.52
N THR A 371 -2.68 28.67 -31.40
CA THR A 371 -2.18 30.02 -31.07
C THR A 371 -0.64 30.00 -30.94
N PRO A 372 0.10 29.86 -32.05
CA PRO A 372 1.49 29.37 -32.08
C PRO A 372 2.56 30.33 -31.52
N SER A 373 2.24 31.56 -31.12
CA SER A 373 3.26 32.56 -30.73
C SER A 373 3.94 32.31 -29.37
N ASN A 374 3.38 31.43 -28.53
CA ASN A 374 3.73 31.37 -27.10
C ASN A 374 4.14 29.98 -26.55
N LEU A 375 4.45 28.99 -27.39
CA LEU A 375 4.81 27.64 -26.93
C LEU A 375 6.27 27.28 -27.24
N GLU A 376 6.91 26.56 -26.33
CA GLU A 376 8.25 26.00 -26.46
C GLU A 376 8.22 24.50 -26.12
N VAL A 377 8.93 23.69 -26.89
CA VAL A 377 9.09 22.25 -26.59
C VAL A 377 10.22 22.10 -25.59
N LYS A 378 9.90 21.57 -24.41
CA LYS A 378 10.89 21.31 -23.37
C LYS A 378 11.23 19.84 -23.29
N THR A 379 12.44 19.50 -23.67
CA THR A 379 12.97 18.14 -23.57
C THR A 379 13.88 18.02 -22.35
N ILE A 380 13.75 16.91 -21.62
CA ILE A 380 14.70 16.53 -20.57
C ILE A 380 15.16 15.12 -20.83
N ARG A 381 16.48 14.93 -20.78
CA ARG A 381 17.10 13.62 -20.68
C ARG A 381 17.26 13.25 -19.21
N LEU A 382 16.59 12.20 -18.78
CA LEU A 382 16.61 11.69 -17.41
C LEU A 382 17.94 11.00 -17.14
N THR A 383 18.88 11.75 -16.57
CA THR A 383 20.14 11.18 -16.10
C THR A 383 19.98 10.38 -14.81
N ARG A 384 18.95 10.69 -14.01
CA ARG A 384 18.63 10.06 -12.72
C ARG A 384 17.12 10.09 -12.45
N ILE A 385 16.55 8.95 -12.07
CA ILE A 385 15.11 8.79 -11.78
C ILE A 385 14.76 9.37 -10.40
N ILE A 386 15.53 9.01 -9.36
CA ILE A 386 15.32 9.43 -7.98
C ILE A 386 16.60 10.02 -7.38
N SER A 387 16.50 11.07 -6.54
CA SER A 387 17.68 11.64 -5.88
C SER A 387 18.10 10.83 -4.63
N PRO A 388 19.39 10.82 -4.24
CA PRO A 388 19.84 10.14 -3.02
C PRO A 388 19.13 10.62 -1.75
N ARG A 389 18.78 11.91 -1.68
CA ARG A 389 18.01 12.48 -0.56
C ARG A 389 16.60 11.91 -0.50
N ALA A 390 15.92 11.83 -1.65
CA ALA A 390 14.58 11.24 -1.73
C ALA A 390 14.61 9.75 -1.38
N LEU A 391 15.67 9.04 -1.77
CA LEU A 391 15.87 7.64 -1.41
C LEU A 391 16.03 7.45 0.10
N LEU A 392 16.83 8.30 0.76
CA LEU A 392 16.98 8.25 2.22
C LEU A 392 15.65 8.51 2.93
N ILE A 393 14.88 9.51 2.48
CA ILE A 393 13.53 9.79 3.03
C ILE A 393 12.61 8.57 2.85
N LEU A 394 12.61 7.94 1.68
CA LEU A 394 11.79 6.74 1.43
C LEU A 394 12.24 5.55 2.27
N ALA A 395 13.55 5.33 2.44
CA ALA A 395 14.06 4.27 3.30
C ALA A 395 13.64 4.50 4.77
N THR A 396 13.80 5.72 5.29
CA THR A 396 13.32 6.07 6.63
C THR A 396 11.81 5.90 6.76
N PHE A 397 11.05 6.23 5.71
CA PHE A 397 9.60 5.99 5.69
C PHE A 397 9.24 4.51 5.76
N PHE A 398 9.86 3.67 4.91
CA PHE A 398 9.65 2.22 4.96
C PHE A 398 10.02 1.63 6.31
N ALA A 399 11.12 2.09 6.92
CA ALA A 399 11.51 1.69 8.27
C ALA A 399 10.46 2.11 9.31
N GLY A 400 9.99 3.36 9.25
CA GLY A 400 8.97 3.87 10.18
C GLY A 400 7.66 3.07 10.10
N ILE A 401 7.17 2.81 8.89
CA ILE A 401 5.94 2.01 8.68
C ILE A 401 6.13 0.57 9.17
N ALA A 402 7.23 -0.08 8.78
CA ALA A 402 7.50 -1.45 9.21
C ALA A 402 7.69 -1.56 10.73
N TYR A 403 8.28 -0.53 11.36
CA TYR A 403 8.38 -0.45 12.82
C TYR A 403 7.02 -0.32 13.48
N VAL A 404 6.14 0.55 12.97
CA VAL A 404 4.77 0.72 13.50
C VAL A 404 3.96 -0.58 13.41
N TRP A 405 4.13 -1.36 12.34
CA TRP A 405 3.41 -2.62 12.18
C TRP A 405 3.98 -3.77 13.01
N THR A 406 5.29 -3.80 13.24
CA THR A 406 5.96 -5.00 13.79
C THR A 406 6.55 -4.81 15.18
N GLU A 407 6.62 -3.57 15.65
CA GLU A 407 7.25 -3.13 16.90
C GLU A 407 8.71 -3.62 17.04
N SER A 408 9.39 -3.86 15.92
CA SER A 408 10.74 -4.41 15.88
C SER A 408 11.65 -3.57 15.01
N LEU A 409 12.66 -2.95 15.62
CA LEU A 409 13.66 -2.12 14.92
C LEU A 409 14.48 -2.95 13.91
N TRP A 410 14.88 -4.16 14.29
CA TRP A 410 15.63 -5.05 13.41
C TRP A 410 14.83 -5.42 12.17
N PHE A 411 13.57 -5.83 12.37
CA PHE A 411 12.68 -6.19 11.27
C PHE A 411 12.39 -4.98 10.36
N ALA A 412 12.16 -3.81 10.97
CA ALA A 412 11.95 -2.56 10.24
C ALA A 412 13.15 -2.18 9.37
N GLY A 413 14.37 -2.30 9.89
CA GLY A 413 15.61 -2.07 9.14
C GLY A 413 15.74 -3.01 7.93
N LEU A 414 15.45 -4.30 8.12
CA LEU A 414 15.49 -5.28 7.04
C LEU A 414 14.44 -5.00 5.96
N CYS A 415 13.18 -4.74 6.34
CA CYS A 415 12.12 -4.38 5.40
C CYS A 415 12.47 -3.10 4.62
N SER A 416 12.95 -2.08 5.31
CA SER A 416 13.41 -0.83 4.67
C SER A 416 14.47 -1.09 3.62
N LEU A 417 15.49 -1.88 3.95
CA LEU A 417 16.55 -2.23 3.02
C LEU A 417 15.99 -2.95 1.78
N LEU A 418 15.10 -3.92 1.96
CA LEU A 418 14.50 -4.68 0.87
C LEU A 418 13.63 -3.82 -0.06
N PHE A 419 12.78 -2.94 0.49
CA PHE A 419 11.95 -2.04 -0.32
C PHE A 419 12.74 -0.89 -0.96
N ALA A 420 13.81 -0.41 -0.31
CA ALA A 420 14.69 0.62 -0.87
C ALA A 420 15.70 0.05 -1.87
N PHE A 421 16.00 -1.25 -1.83
CA PHE A 421 17.02 -1.90 -2.66
C PHE A 421 16.85 -1.66 -4.17
N PRO A 422 15.65 -1.80 -4.77
CA PRO A 422 15.46 -1.47 -6.19
C PRO A 422 15.82 -0.02 -6.52
N LEU A 423 15.51 0.91 -5.62
CA LEU A 423 15.77 2.33 -5.79
C LEU A 423 17.25 2.67 -5.56
N LEU A 424 17.96 1.93 -4.69
CA LEU A 424 19.40 1.99 -4.51
C LEU A 424 20.13 1.53 -5.79
N LEU A 425 19.69 0.44 -6.40
CA LEU A 425 20.28 -0.03 -7.67
C LEU A 425 20.12 0.99 -8.81
N LEU A 426 19.08 1.82 -8.79
CA LEU A 426 18.95 2.94 -9.73
C LEU A 426 20.04 4.01 -9.58
N GLN A 427 20.72 4.09 -8.43
CA GLN A 427 21.84 5.03 -8.21
C GLN A 427 23.17 4.49 -8.73
N VAL A 428 23.33 3.17 -8.78
CA VAL A 428 24.58 2.51 -9.14
C VAL A 428 24.55 2.11 -10.60
N ARG A 429 25.63 2.40 -11.34
CA ARG A 429 25.86 1.92 -12.70
C ARG A 429 26.94 0.84 -12.65
N PHE A 430 26.60 -0.36 -13.07
CA PHE A 430 27.57 -1.44 -13.21
C PHE A 430 28.17 -1.39 -14.62
N ALA A 431 29.46 -1.72 -14.72
CA ALA A 431 30.16 -1.86 -16.00
C ALA A 431 30.26 -3.34 -16.44
N SER A 432 30.03 -4.29 -15.53
CA SER A 432 30.12 -5.73 -15.75
C SER A 432 29.32 -6.49 -14.69
N PRO A 433 28.95 -7.77 -14.90
CA PRO A 433 29.15 -8.59 -16.10
C PRO A 433 28.14 -8.31 -17.22
N GLN A 434 28.57 -8.49 -18.47
CA GLN A 434 27.70 -8.45 -19.65
C GLN A 434 27.12 -9.83 -19.92
N ILE A 435 25.80 -9.93 -20.07
CA ILE A 435 25.11 -11.20 -20.31
C ILE A 435 24.34 -11.09 -21.62
N ALA A 436 24.92 -11.61 -22.70
CA ALA A 436 24.40 -11.49 -24.07
C ALA A 436 22.97 -12.04 -24.26
N SER A 437 22.53 -13.01 -23.43
CA SER A 437 21.17 -13.55 -23.50
C SER A 437 20.09 -12.54 -23.08
N LEU A 438 20.42 -11.56 -22.22
CA LEU A 438 19.48 -10.55 -21.74
C LEU A 438 19.05 -9.58 -22.85
N ALA A 439 19.92 -9.32 -23.84
CA ALA A 439 19.63 -8.45 -24.97
C ALA A 439 18.49 -8.96 -25.88
N ARG A 440 18.18 -10.27 -25.82
CA ARG A 440 17.17 -10.89 -26.68
C ARG A 440 15.75 -10.75 -26.15
N VAL A 441 15.59 -10.38 -24.87
CA VAL A 441 14.28 -10.29 -24.24
C VAL A 441 13.76 -8.85 -24.36
N PRO A 442 12.70 -8.59 -25.15
CA PRO A 442 12.16 -7.26 -25.27
C PRO A 442 11.56 -6.81 -23.94
N ARG A 443 12.05 -5.69 -23.44
CA ARG A 443 11.60 -5.10 -22.19
C ARG A 443 10.30 -4.34 -22.35
N ASN A 444 9.39 -4.53 -21.40
CA ASN A 444 8.09 -3.89 -21.35
C ASN A 444 7.69 -3.59 -19.90
N ILE A 445 7.31 -2.34 -19.65
CA ILE A 445 7.07 -1.83 -18.30
C ILE A 445 5.89 -2.51 -17.61
N LEU A 446 4.82 -2.85 -18.35
CA LEU A 446 3.63 -3.49 -17.81
C LEU A 446 3.83 -4.97 -17.59
N ILE A 447 4.42 -5.66 -18.56
CA ILE A 447 4.63 -7.11 -18.47
C ILE A 447 5.56 -7.43 -17.30
N GLU A 448 6.68 -6.71 -17.19
CA GLU A 448 7.64 -6.92 -16.10
C GLU A 448 7.02 -6.62 -14.73
N SER A 449 6.39 -5.45 -14.56
CA SER A 449 5.77 -5.09 -13.26
C SER A 449 4.61 -6.01 -12.87
N THR A 450 3.79 -6.42 -13.83
CA THR A 450 2.70 -7.39 -13.60
C THR A 450 3.24 -8.76 -13.23
N LEU A 451 4.29 -9.24 -13.91
CA LEU A 451 4.91 -10.53 -13.61
C LEU A 451 5.51 -10.55 -12.20
N VAL A 452 6.25 -9.51 -11.82
CA VAL A 452 6.84 -9.38 -10.48
C VAL A 452 5.74 -9.36 -9.42
N THR A 453 4.69 -8.58 -9.64
CA THR A 453 3.54 -8.50 -8.72
C THR A 453 2.80 -9.84 -8.62
N ALA A 454 2.63 -10.56 -9.73
CA ALA A 454 2.01 -11.88 -9.75
C ALA A 454 2.86 -12.92 -8.99
N MET A 455 4.18 -12.91 -9.18
CA MET A 455 5.10 -13.78 -8.42
C MET A 455 5.05 -13.47 -6.92
N SER A 456 5.06 -12.20 -6.54
CA SER A 456 4.91 -11.79 -5.14
C SER A 456 3.56 -12.19 -4.55
N SER A 457 2.48 -12.09 -5.34
CA SER A 457 1.14 -12.54 -4.95
C SER A 457 1.07 -14.07 -4.79
N ALA A 458 1.78 -14.84 -5.63
CA ALA A 458 1.87 -16.29 -5.49
C ALA A 458 2.61 -16.69 -4.19
N ILE A 459 3.70 -15.98 -3.84
CA ILE A 459 4.39 -16.16 -2.56
C ILE A 459 3.45 -15.85 -1.39
N PHE A 460 2.66 -14.79 -1.49
CA PHE A 460 1.63 -14.47 -0.48
C PHE A 460 0.64 -15.61 -0.29
N LEU A 461 0.08 -16.15 -1.38
CA LEU A 461 -0.88 -17.26 -1.31
C LEU A 461 -0.26 -18.51 -0.69
N TYR A 462 1.01 -18.78 -0.97
CA TYR A 462 1.76 -19.85 -0.33
C TYR A 462 1.92 -19.63 1.18
N ILE A 463 2.35 -18.44 1.60
CA ILE A 463 2.49 -18.08 3.02
C ILE A 463 1.13 -18.18 3.73
N GLN A 464 0.04 -17.81 3.07
CA GLN A 464 -1.27 -17.88 3.70
C GLN A 464 -1.72 -19.31 4.04
N ASN A 465 -1.26 -20.31 3.29
CA ASN A 465 -1.54 -21.71 3.56
C ASN A 465 -0.58 -22.37 4.56
N SER A 466 0.44 -21.64 5.03
CA SER A 466 1.46 -22.15 5.96
C SER A 466 0.97 -22.18 7.42
N PRO A 467 1.53 -23.06 8.28
CA PRO A 467 1.11 -23.26 9.67
C PRO A 467 1.66 -22.18 10.62
N PHE A 468 1.57 -20.91 10.23
CA PHE A 468 1.97 -19.78 11.06
C PHE A 468 0.75 -19.03 11.60
N ASP A 469 0.93 -18.29 12.70
CA ASP A 469 -0.11 -17.37 13.17
C ASP A 469 -0.25 -16.16 12.22
N ALA A 470 -1.32 -15.37 12.39
CA ALA A 470 -1.64 -14.27 11.47
C ALA A 470 -0.53 -13.20 11.45
N ILE A 471 0.09 -12.90 12.59
CA ILE A 471 1.13 -11.87 12.70
C ILE A 471 2.43 -12.36 12.03
N GLN A 472 2.81 -13.61 12.27
CA GLN A 472 3.96 -14.25 11.64
C GLN A 472 3.77 -14.34 10.13
N LYS A 473 2.58 -14.72 9.66
CA LYS A 473 2.23 -14.66 8.22
C LYS A 473 2.40 -13.25 7.69
N GLY A 474 1.85 -12.23 8.35
CA GLY A 474 1.99 -10.83 7.95
C GLY A 474 3.44 -10.38 7.82
N LYS A 475 4.29 -10.73 8.79
CA LYS A 475 5.74 -10.46 8.74
C LYS A 475 6.42 -11.20 7.57
N LEU A 476 6.11 -12.47 7.38
CA LEU A 476 6.66 -13.26 6.27
C LEU A 476 6.22 -12.72 4.92
N ILE A 477 4.98 -12.21 4.80
CA ILE A 477 4.48 -11.56 3.59
C ILE A 477 5.31 -10.32 3.28
N LEU A 478 5.55 -9.45 4.26
CA LEU A 478 6.36 -8.24 4.08
C LEU A 478 7.77 -8.52 3.57
N LEU A 479 8.40 -9.60 4.03
CA LEU A 479 9.73 -10.00 3.57
C LEU A 479 9.68 -10.77 2.25
N GLY A 480 8.90 -11.85 2.20
CA GLY A 480 8.84 -12.79 1.08
C GLY A 480 8.35 -12.14 -0.21
N ALA A 481 7.36 -11.25 -0.13
CA ALA A 481 6.83 -10.57 -1.31
C ALA A 481 7.87 -9.64 -1.97
N THR A 482 8.91 -9.21 -1.26
CA THR A 482 9.96 -8.35 -1.84
C THR A 482 11.05 -9.12 -2.58
N ILE A 483 11.12 -10.46 -2.44
CA ILE A 483 12.15 -11.27 -3.10
C ILE A 483 12.07 -11.15 -4.64
N PRO A 484 10.90 -11.33 -5.28
CA PRO A 484 10.77 -11.12 -6.73
C PRO A 484 11.16 -9.71 -7.16
N LEU A 485 10.85 -8.71 -6.34
CA LEU A 485 11.19 -7.31 -6.60
C LEU A 485 12.71 -7.08 -6.57
N ALA A 486 13.43 -7.67 -5.61
CA ALA A 486 14.89 -7.58 -5.53
C ALA A 486 15.57 -8.28 -6.71
N ILE A 487 15.10 -9.48 -7.08
CA ILE A 487 15.58 -10.22 -8.26
C ILE A 487 15.34 -9.39 -9.53
N HIS A 488 14.14 -8.83 -9.69
CA HIS A 488 13.81 -7.98 -10.83
C HIS A 488 14.69 -6.72 -10.90
N ALA A 489 14.99 -6.10 -9.77
CA ALA A 489 15.87 -4.93 -9.76
C ALA A 489 17.30 -5.26 -10.22
N ILE A 490 17.83 -6.41 -9.82
CA ILE A 490 19.13 -6.91 -10.31
C ILE A 490 19.06 -7.17 -11.81
N TYR A 491 18.02 -7.89 -12.26
CA TYR A 491 17.77 -8.14 -13.68
C TYR A 491 17.69 -6.84 -14.50
N SER A 492 16.91 -5.86 -14.05
CA SER A 492 16.76 -4.56 -14.70
C SER A 492 18.09 -3.82 -14.78
N SER A 493 18.91 -3.90 -13.72
CA SER A 493 20.21 -3.28 -13.69
C SER A 493 21.22 -3.93 -14.64
N LEU A 494 21.21 -5.26 -14.77
CA LEU A 494 22.09 -5.99 -15.70
C LEU A 494 21.67 -5.78 -17.15
N SER A 495 20.37 -5.74 -17.42
CA SER A 495 19.85 -5.54 -18.78
C SER A 495 20.10 -4.13 -19.32
N ASP A 496 20.13 -3.09 -18.47
CA ASP A 496 20.47 -1.72 -18.88
C ASP A 496 21.92 -1.59 -19.40
N ILE A 497 22.86 -2.39 -18.86
CA ILE A 497 24.25 -2.44 -19.32
C ILE A 497 24.29 -2.85 -20.79
N GLN A 498 23.59 -3.94 -21.11
CA GLN A 498 23.61 -4.56 -22.43
C GLN A 498 22.95 -3.68 -23.52
N GLU A 499 21.82 -3.04 -23.22
CA GLU A 499 21.11 -2.20 -24.20
C GLU A 499 21.91 -0.97 -24.63
N ARG A 500 22.75 -0.42 -23.74
CA ARG A 500 23.54 0.78 -24.02
C ARG A 500 24.78 0.47 -24.86
N GLU A 501 25.48 -0.62 -24.56
CA GLU A 501 26.66 -1.03 -25.34
C GLU A 501 26.31 -1.43 -26.77
N MET A 502 25.20 -2.15 -26.99
CA MET A 502 24.77 -2.47 -28.36
C MET A 502 24.45 -1.22 -29.18
N ALA A 503 24.05 -0.13 -28.53
CA ALA A 503 23.73 1.14 -29.18
C ALA A 503 24.95 2.05 -29.38
N ASP A 504 26.07 1.80 -28.69
CA ASP A 504 27.35 2.45 -28.96
C ASP A 504 28.12 1.73 -30.10
N LEU A 505 27.73 0.49 -30.42
CA LEU A 505 28.26 -0.33 -31.52
C LEU A 505 27.46 -0.22 -32.84
N SER A 506 26.26 0.38 -32.80
CA SER A 506 25.37 0.63 -33.95
C SER A 506 25.36 2.08 -34.36
#